data_AF-A0A2T1BZK1-F1
#
_entry.id   AF-A0A2T1BZK1-F1
#
_cell.length_a   1.000
_cell.length_b   1.000
_cell.length_c   1.000
_cell.angle_alpha   90.00
_cell.angle_beta   90.00
_cell.angle_gamma   90.00
#
_symmetry.space_group_name_H-M   'P 1'
#
loop_
_entity.id
_entity.type
_entity.pdbx_description
1 polymer ?
#
loop_
_entity_poly.entity_id
_entity_poly.type
_entity_poly.pdbx_seq_one_letter_code
_entity_poly.pdbx_strand_id
1 'polypeptide(L)'
;MAKVKRIAMITVYHSLNILETAFGVLPDPDCSVNIVKVAEVATDSLEEAFSLTNHIDSNWTNNPEVTAVPGKHRSTCVGDVLEKDGQKYRIAAFGFEKL
;
A
#
# COMPACT_ATOMS: atom_id res chain seq x y z
N MET A 1 16.84 1.94 31.26
CA MET A 1 16.58 1.15 30.05
C MET A 1 15.88 2.05 29.05
N ALA A 2 16.51 2.36 27.91
CA ALA A 2 15.86 3.11 26.84
C ALA A 2 14.86 2.19 26.13
N LYS A 3 13.59 2.61 26.02
CA LYS A 3 12.62 1.93 25.17
C LYS A 3 13.06 2.13 23.71
N VAL A 4 13.36 1.04 23.01
CA VAL A 4 13.52 1.07 21.56
C VAL A 4 12.19 1.55 20.98
N LYS A 5 12.16 2.75 20.39
CA LYS A 5 11.00 3.19 19.59
C LYS A 5 10.91 2.24 18.40
N ARG A 6 9.86 1.42 18.33
CA ARG A 6 9.51 0.78 17.07
C ARG A 6 9.24 1.89 16.06
N ILE A 7 9.94 1.85 14.93
CA ILE A 7 9.62 2.68 13.78
C ILE A 7 8.27 2.15 13.27
N ALA A 8 7.27 3.02 13.20
CA ALA A 8 5.99 2.67 12.59
C ALA A 8 6.21 2.36 11.11
N MET A 9 5.55 1.31 10.62
CA MET A 9 5.78 0.77 9.28
C MET A 9 4.46 0.38 8.66
N ILE A 10 4.28 0.76 7.40
CA ILE A 10 3.17 0.30 6.56
C ILE A 10 3.71 -0.60 5.47
N THR A 11 3.14 -1.80 5.36
CA THR A 11 3.44 -2.70 4.24
C THR A 11 2.47 -2.42 3.09
N VAL A 12 3.00 -2.28 1.88
CA VAL A 12 2.22 -1.96 0.68
C VAL A 12 2.11 -3.20 -0.18
N TYR A 13 0.89 -3.51 -0.59
CA TYR A 13 0.60 -4.60 -1.49
C TYR A 13 -0.15 -4.10 -2.72
N HIS A 14 0.29 -4.54 -3.90
CA HIS A 14 -0.44 -4.32 -5.14
C HIS A 14 -1.45 -5.45 -5.36
N SER A 15 -2.69 -5.09 -5.67
CA SER A 15 -3.66 -6.03 -6.20
C SER A 15 -3.28 -6.42 -7.63
N LEU A 16 -3.30 -7.73 -7.88
CA LEU A 16 -3.10 -8.30 -9.20
C LEU A 16 -4.39 -8.29 -10.05
N ASN A 17 -5.54 -8.04 -9.43
CA ASN A 17 -6.85 -7.96 -10.09
C ASN A 17 -7.29 -6.50 -10.34
N ILE A 18 -6.34 -5.59 -10.60
CA ILE A 18 -6.59 -4.14 -10.61
C ILE A 18 -7.75 -3.70 -11.51
N LEU A 19 -7.98 -4.38 -12.64
CA LEU A 19 -9.07 -4.03 -13.56
C LEU A 19 -10.45 -4.32 -12.97
N GLU A 20 -10.56 -5.35 -12.13
CA GLU A 20 -11.80 -5.73 -11.47
C GLU A 20 -12.06 -4.85 -10.24
N THR A 21 -11.00 -4.55 -9.48
CA THR A 21 -11.08 -3.81 -8.21
C THR A 21 -11.17 -2.28 -8.37
N ALA A 22 -10.47 -1.71 -9.36
CA ALA A 22 -10.45 -0.26 -9.58
C ALA A 22 -11.66 0.27 -10.36
N PHE A 23 -12.28 -0.57 -11.20
CA PHE A 23 -13.42 -0.17 -12.06
C PHE A 23 -14.77 -0.79 -11.65
N GLY A 24 -14.81 -1.54 -10.54
CA GLY A 24 -16.06 -2.05 -9.97
C GLY A 24 -16.82 -2.99 -10.90
N VAL A 25 -16.11 -3.69 -11.80
CA VAL A 25 -16.73 -4.56 -12.82
C VAL A 25 -17.35 -5.80 -12.19
N LEU A 26 -16.88 -6.21 -11.00
CA LEU A 26 -17.41 -7.32 -10.21
C LEU A 26 -17.45 -6.96 -8.72
N PRO A 27 -18.36 -7.55 -7.91
CA PRO A 27 -18.25 -7.50 -6.46
C PRO A 27 -16.96 -8.22 -6.07
N ASP A 28 -15.94 -7.45 -5.69
CA ASP A 28 -14.65 -7.97 -5.25
C ASP A 28 -14.86 -8.73 -3.93
N PRO A 29 -14.84 -10.08 -3.92
CA PRO A 29 -15.28 -10.81 -2.74
C PRO A 29 -14.28 -10.69 -1.59
N ASP A 30 -13.02 -10.37 -1.88
CA ASP A 30 -11.98 -10.17 -0.88
C ASP A 30 -10.70 -9.66 -1.57
N CYS A 31 -10.46 -8.34 -1.57
CA CYS A 31 -9.23 -7.79 -2.16
C CYS A 31 -7.94 -8.28 -1.45
N SER A 32 -8.04 -9.08 -0.37
CA SER A 32 -6.88 -9.71 0.28
C SER A 32 -6.41 -11.02 -0.39
N VAL A 33 -7.18 -11.62 -1.31
CA VAL A 33 -6.88 -12.95 -1.87
C VAL A 33 -5.95 -12.98 -3.08
N ASN A 34 -5.60 -11.83 -3.68
CA ASN A 34 -4.65 -11.80 -4.81
C ASN A 34 -3.77 -10.54 -4.82
N ILE A 35 -2.96 -10.41 -3.78
CA ILE A 35 -2.08 -9.26 -3.55
C ILE A 35 -0.62 -9.69 -3.50
N VAL A 36 0.27 -8.81 -3.96
CA VAL A 36 1.72 -9.00 -3.89
C VAL A 36 2.35 -7.86 -3.10
N LYS A 37 3.21 -8.18 -2.13
CA LYS A 37 3.98 -7.17 -1.40
C LYS A 37 4.93 -6.47 -2.36
N VAL A 38 4.95 -5.14 -2.34
CA VAL A 38 5.83 -4.33 -3.20
C VAL A 38 6.72 -3.37 -2.43
N ALA A 39 6.36 -2.99 -1.21
CA ALA A 39 7.18 -2.09 -0.41
C ALA A 39 6.90 -2.19 1.09
N GLU A 40 7.84 -1.68 1.87
CA GLU A 40 7.64 -1.22 3.24
C GLU A 40 7.90 0.29 3.29
N VAL A 41 7.04 1.04 3.99
CA VAL A 41 7.16 2.49 4.11
C VAL A 41 7.28 2.86 5.59
N ALA A 42 8.31 3.62 5.94
CA ALA A 42 8.61 4.07 7.29
C ALA A 42 7.69 5.23 7.73
N THR A 43 6.39 4.95 7.86
CA THR A 43 5.37 5.88 8.33
C THR A 43 4.26 5.15 9.09
N ASP A 44 3.49 5.91 9.87
CA ASP A 44 2.28 5.45 10.55
C ASP A 44 0.98 5.93 9.87
N SER A 45 1.06 6.76 8.82
CA SER A 45 -0.09 7.30 8.09
C SER A 45 -0.34 6.53 6.79
N LEU A 46 -1.57 6.04 6.61
CA LEU A 46 -1.99 5.37 5.39
C LEU A 46 -1.96 6.32 4.18
N GLU A 47 -2.32 7.59 4.41
CA GLU A 47 -2.31 8.67 3.43
C GLU A 47 -0.88 8.98 2.96
N GLU A 48 0.05 9.10 3.91
CA GLU A 48 1.46 9.34 3.60
C GLU A 48 2.06 8.14 2.85
N ALA A 49 1.80 6.91 3.31
CA ALA A 49 2.26 5.70 2.61
C ALA A 49 1.74 5.64 1.18
N PHE A 50 0.46 5.95 0.96
CA PHE A 50 -0.15 6.03 -0.37
C PHE A 50 0.54 7.09 -1.24
N SER A 51 0.74 8.30 -0.72
CA SER A 51 1.40 9.39 -1.44
C SER A 51 2.85 9.03 -1.81
N LEU A 52 3.59 8.46 -0.87
CA LEU A 52 5.00 8.06 -1.04
C LEU A 52 5.20 6.91 -2.01
N THR A 53 4.17 6.14 -2.37
CA THR A 53 4.25 5.08 -3.37
C THR A 53 3.61 5.44 -4.71
N ASN A 54 3.49 6.74 -5.00
CA ASN A 54 3.04 7.26 -6.28
C ASN A 54 4.18 7.98 -7.02
N HIS A 55 4.28 7.78 -8.33
CA HIS A 55 5.21 8.50 -9.21
C HIS A 55 4.77 9.96 -9.46
N ILE A 56 4.63 10.77 -8.40
CA ILE A 56 4.15 12.16 -8.50
C ILE A 56 5.26 13.06 -9.05
N ASP A 57 6.33 13.26 -8.27
CA ASP A 57 7.46 14.12 -8.66
C ASP A 57 8.65 13.33 -9.22
N SER A 58 8.83 12.08 -8.76
CA SER A 58 9.92 11.20 -9.17
C SER A 58 9.53 9.73 -9.07
N ASN A 59 10.43 8.83 -9.47
CA ASN A 59 10.22 7.41 -9.22
C ASN A 59 10.08 7.15 -7.72
N TRP A 60 8.93 6.62 -7.27
CA TRP A 60 8.63 6.44 -5.85
C TRP A 60 9.60 5.48 -5.15
N THR A 61 10.24 4.58 -5.89
CA THR A 61 11.25 3.66 -5.34
C THR A 61 12.52 4.38 -4.86
N ASN A 62 12.66 5.67 -5.18
CA ASN A 62 13.78 6.50 -4.73
C ASN A 62 13.47 7.27 -3.44
N ASN A 63 12.24 7.17 -2.91
CA ASN A 63 11.87 7.87 -1.68
C ASN A 63 12.60 7.22 -0.50
N PRO A 64 13.32 8.00 0.34
CA PRO A 64 14.16 7.46 1.41
C PRO A 64 13.37 6.73 2.51
N GLU A 65 12.09 7.03 2.65
CA GLU A 65 11.16 6.37 3.57
C GLU A 65 10.69 5.00 3.03
N VAL A 66 10.95 4.69 1.75
CA VAL A 66 10.40 3.53 1.07
C VAL A 66 11.48 2.49 0.80
N THR A 67 11.26 1.28 1.32
CA THR A 67 12.03 0.09 0.96
C THR A 67 11.22 -0.73 -0.04
N ALA A 68 11.49 -0.56 -1.33
CA ALA A 68 10.82 -1.29 -2.40
C ALA A 68 11.37 -2.72 -2.56
N VAL A 69 10.49 -3.67 -2.85
CA VAL A 69 10.89 -5.00 -3.35
C VAL A 69 11.57 -4.81 -4.71
N PRO A 70 12.66 -5.52 -5.05
CA PRO A 70 13.27 -5.40 -6.38
C PRO A 70 12.29 -5.79 -7.50
N GLY A 71 12.22 -4.97 -8.56
CA GLY A 71 11.35 -5.25 -9.71
C GLY A 71 10.83 -3.98 -10.39
N LYS A 72 9.98 -4.16 -11.40
CA LYS A 72 9.21 -3.05 -11.98
C LYS A 72 7.89 -2.94 -11.25
N HIS A 73 7.63 -1.78 -10.68
CA HIS A 73 6.38 -1.48 -9.99
C HIS A 73 5.67 -0.31 -10.63
N ARG A 74 4.34 -0.35 -10.57
CA ARG A 74 3.48 0.81 -10.83
C ARG A 74 3.32 1.66 -9.57
N SER A 75 2.64 2.79 -9.67
CA SER A 75 2.11 3.50 -8.51
C SER A 75 1.06 2.66 -7.78
N THR A 76 0.93 2.88 -6.47
CA THR A 76 -0.18 2.36 -5.68
C THR A 76 -1.48 3.13 -6.01
N CYS A 77 -2.63 2.44 -6.07
CA CYS A 77 -3.91 3.02 -6.46
C CYS A 77 -5.13 2.35 -5.78
N VAL A 78 -6.34 2.81 -6.14
CA VAL A 78 -7.60 2.23 -5.65
C VAL A 78 -7.65 0.72 -5.91
N GLY A 79 -8.04 -0.04 -4.89
CA GLY A 79 -8.06 -1.51 -4.90
C GLY A 79 -6.79 -2.17 -4.39
N ASP A 80 -5.70 -1.43 -4.19
CA ASP A 80 -4.52 -1.93 -3.49
C ASP A 80 -4.74 -1.99 -1.98
N VAL A 81 -3.80 -2.65 -1.28
CA VAL A 81 -3.89 -2.93 0.15
C VAL A 81 -2.68 -2.36 0.88
N LEU A 82 -2.96 -1.70 2.00
CA LEU A 82 -1.97 -1.27 2.99
C LEU A 82 -2.16 -2.07 4.27
N GLU A 83 -1.07 -2.47 4.92
CA GLU A 83 -1.12 -3.15 6.21
C GLU A 83 -0.38 -2.36 7.28
N LYS A 84 -1.06 -2.12 8.39
CA LYS A 84 -0.55 -1.42 9.57
C LYS A 84 -0.84 -2.26 10.81
N ASP A 85 0.20 -2.61 11.56
CA ASP A 85 0.08 -3.40 12.81
C ASP A 85 -0.74 -4.70 12.65
N GLY A 86 -0.62 -5.37 11.50
CA GLY A 86 -1.37 -6.59 11.17
C GLY A 86 -2.81 -6.37 10.70
N GLN A 87 -3.32 -5.13 10.73
CA GLN A 87 -4.60 -4.78 10.14
C GLN A 87 -4.41 -4.33 8.69
N LYS A 88 -5.14 -4.96 7.77
CA LYS A 88 -5.16 -4.59 6.35
C LYS A 88 -6.25 -3.57 6.06
N TYR A 89 -5.96 -2.68 5.13
CA TYR A 89 -6.82 -1.61 4.66
C TYR A 89 -6.80 -1.61 3.14
N ARG A 90 -7.97 -1.70 2.51
CA ARG A 90 -8.14 -1.47 1.08
C ARG A 90 -8.16 0.03 0.80
N ILE A 91 -7.48 0.45 -0.25
CA ILE A 91 -7.61 1.81 -0.78
C ILE A 91 -8.94 1.89 -1.53
N ALA A 92 -9.89 2.62 -0.97
CA ALA A 92 -11.20 2.84 -1.56
C ALA A 92 -11.18 4.06 -2.49
N ALA A 93 -12.29 4.33 -3.18
CA ALA A 93 -12.42 5.56 -3.97
C ALA A 93 -12.23 6.82 -3.09
N PHE A 94 -12.63 6.73 -1.82
CA PHE A 94 -12.42 7.77 -0.82
C PHE A 94 -11.88 7.13 0.47
N GLY A 95 -10.62 7.42 0.79
CA GLY A 95 -9.98 6.93 2.02
C GLY A 95 -9.68 5.44 1.99
N PHE A 96 -9.84 4.80 3.15
CA PHE A 96 -9.40 3.43 3.40
C PHE A 96 -10.48 2.61 4.10
N GLU A 97 -10.73 1.41 3.61
CA GLU A 97 -11.69 0.45 4.18
C GLU A 97 -10.94 -0.67 4.90
N LYS A 98 -11.33 -0.99 6.14
CA LYS A 98 -10.75 -2.14 6.85
C LYS A 98 -11.19 -3.45 6.18
N LEU A 99 -10.25 -4.39 6.09
CA LEU A 99 -10.47 -5.77 5.64
C LEU A 99 -10.51 -6.73 6.83
#